data_AF-A0A6L8U0A9-F1
#
_entry.id   AF-A0A6L8U0A9-F1
#
_cell.length_a   1.000
_cell.length_b   1.000
_cell.length_c   1.000
_cell.angle_alpha   90.00
_cell.angle_beta   90.00
_cell.angle_gamma   90.00
#
_symmetry.space_group_name_H-M   'P 1'
#
loop_
_entity.id
_entity.type
_entity.pdbx_description
1 polymer ?
#
loop_
_entity_poly.entity_id
_entity_poly.type
_entity_poly.pdbx_seq_one_letter_code
_entity_poly.pdbx_strand_id
1 'polypeptide(L)'
;MKKNGKIFFASDFHLGLKAGKEPDERERLAVRWLNTIAPEAREIFLLGDIFDFWWEYRLVVPRGFTRFLGTISSITDSGTPVHFFTGNHDMWVKDYFSTECGMIVHTSPYTCTIDGRKFHIAHGEGLGSKNIGYRILLWIFRNKTLQFLYSMLHPRIGISIGLNWSQHSRFAKGISMDFMGEDRE
;
A
#
# COMPACT_ATOMS: atom_id res chain seq x y z
N MET A 1 -3.06 5.17 24.11
CA MET A 1 -4.09 4.73 23.14
C MET A 1 -5.44 5.33 23.50
N LYS A 2 -6.13 5.96 22.54
CA LYS A 2 -7.48 6.51 22.75
C LYS A 2 -8.49 5.37 22.85
N LYS A 3 -9.03 5.13 24.06
CA LYS A 3 -9.91 3.99 24.35
C LYS A 3 -11.27 4.06 23.63
N ASN A 4 -11.72 5.27 23.24
CA ASN A 4 -13.00 5.54 22.58
C ASN A 4 -12.85 6.14 21.16
N GLY A 5 -11.68 5.97 20.51
CA GLY A 5 -11.47 6.45 19.14
C GLY A 5 -12.03 5.49 18.09
N LYS A 6 -12.25 6.00 16.87
CA LYS A 6 -12.70 5.23 15.71
C LYS A 6 -11.53 4.49 15.07
N ILE A 7 -11.82 3.39 14.37
CA ILE A 7 -10.84 2.66 13.56
C ILE A 7 -11.14 2.92 12.10
N PHE A 8 -10.11 3.30 11.34
CA PHE A 8 -10.23 3.64 9.94
C PHE A 8 -9.56 2.59 9.07
N PHE A 9 -10.21 2.25 7.95
CA PHE A 9 -9.67 1.39 6.92
C PHE A 9 -9.65 2.17 5.61
N ALA A 10 -8.54 2.10 4.87
CA ALA A 10 -8.42 2.66 3.54
C ALA A 10 -7.42 1.84 2.71
N SER A 11 -7.58 1.83 1.39
CA SER A 11 -6.70 1.12 0.46
C SER A 11 -6.64 1.86 -0.87
N ASP A 12 -5.81 1.37 -1.80
CA ASP A 12 -5.88 1.75 -3.21
C ASP A 12 -5.77 3.25 -3.46
N PHE A 13 -4.90 3.91 -2.69
CA PHE A 13 -4.59 5.31 -2.94
C PHE A 13 -3.77 5.48 -4.22
N HIS A 14 -2.97 4.50 -4.64
CA HIS A 14 -2.15 4.55 -5.85
C HIS A 14 -1.40 5.89 -5.99
N LEU A 15 -0.74 6.33 -4.91
CA LEU A 15 0.01 7.57 -4.88
C LEU A 15 1.15 7.50 -5.90
N GLY A 16 1.22 8.49 -6.79
CA GLY A 16 2.17 8.53 -7.91
C GLY A 16 1.57 8.13 -9.27
N LEU A 17 0.35 7.58 -9.28
CA LEU A 17 -0.36 7.24 -10.51
C LEU A 17 -0.62 8.48 -11.37
N LYS A 18 -0.16 8.47 -12.62
CA LYS A 18 -0.37 9.55 -13.59
C LYS A 18 -1.70 9.49 -14.34
N ALA A 19 -2.49 8.43 -14.16
CA ALA A 19 -3.78 8.26 -14.83
C ALA A 19 -4.91 8.97 -14.06
N GLY A 20 -5.84 9.59 -14.79
CA GLY A 20 -7.08 10.19 -14.28
C GLY A 20 -6.87 11.56 -13.62
N LYS A 21 -6.27 11.58 -12.42
CA LYS A 21 -6.00 12.81 -11.65
C LYS A 21 -4.51 13.09 -11.57
N GLU A 22 -4.17 14.37 -11.40
CA GLU A 22 -2.79 14.79 -11.15
C GLU A 22 -2.24 14.09 -9.88
N PRO A 23 -1.05 13.46 -9.95
CA PRO A 23 -0.48 12.73 -8.82
C PRO A 23 -0.38 13.54 -7.51
N ASP A 24 -0.03 14.83 -7.59
CA ASP A 24 0.07 15.73 -6.43
C ASP A 24 -1.29 16.00 -5.78
N GLU A 25 -2.36 16.09 -6.58
CA GLU A 25 -3.71 16.28 -6.05
C GLU A 25 -4.16 15.04 -5.26
N ARG A 26 -3.84 13.83 -5.77
CA ARG A 26 -4.17 12.57 -5.09
C ARG A 26 -3.46 12.45 -3.75
N GLU A 27 -2.16 12.79 -3.70
CA GLU A 27 -1.41 12.83 -2.43
C GLU A 27 -2.04 13.83 -1.46
N ARG A 28 -2.37 15.05 -1.91
CA ARG A 28 -3.00 16.05 -1.05
C ARG A 28 -4.37 15.63 -0.54
N LEU A 29 -5.16 14.92 -1.33
CA LEU A 29 -6.45 14.37 -0.90
C LEU A 29 -6.26 13.34 0.22
N ALA A 30 -5.32 12.40 0.05
CA ALA A 30 -5.01 11.42 1.08
C ALA A 30 -4.50 12.09 2.37
N VAL A 31 -3.60 13.07 2.26
CA VAL A 31 -3.08 13.84 3.40
C VAL A 31 -4.19 14.62 4.10
N ARG A 32 -5.07 15.29 3.35
CA ARG A 32 -6.22 16.00 3.94
C ARG A 32 -7.13 15.04 4.71
N TRP A 33 -7.43 13.88 4.14
CA TRP A 33 -8.23 12.86 4.81
C TRP A 33 -7.56 12.37 6.10
N LEU A 34 -6.26 12.03 6.06
CA LEU A 34 -5.48 11.62 7.23
C LEU A 34 -5.54 12.67 8.35
N ASN A 35 -5.34 13.94 8.02
CA ASN A 35 -5.41 15.04 8.99
C ASN A 35 -6.81 15.20 9.59
N THR A 36 -7.87 14.96 8.80
CA THR A 36 -9.26 15.01 9.29
C THR A 36 -9.55 13.89 10.28
N ILE A 37 -9.06 12.67 10.03
CA ILE A 37 -9.38 11.50 10.89
C ILE A 37 -8.44 11.37 12.10
N ALA A 38 -7.22 11.89 12.03
CA ALA A 38 -6.21 11.70 13.08
C ALA A 38 -6.66 12.09 14.50
N PRO A 39 -7.43 13.18 14.72
CA PRO A 39 -7.93 13.54 16.06
C PRO A 39 -8.86 12.49 16.67
N GLU A 40 -9.60 11.72 15.86
CA GLU A 40 -10.55 10.71 16.32
C GLU A 40 -10.06 9.26 16.14
N ALA A 41 -8.95 9.05 15.43
CA ALA A 41 -8.39 7.74 15.18
C ALA A 41 -7.83 7.09 16.45
N ARG A 42 -8.33 5.89 16.74
CA ARG A 42 -7.72 4.92 17.66
C ARG A 42 -6.64 4.13 16.94
N GLU A 43 -6.94 3.63 15.74
CA GLU A 43 -6.05 2.84 14.87
C GLU A 43 -6.40 3.13 13.39
N ILE A 44 -5.40 3.08 12.50
CA ILE A 44 -5.59 3.26 11.05
C ILE A 44 -5.02 2.05 10.34
N PHE A 45 -5.77 1.49 9.40
CA PHE A 45 -5.40 0.35 8.57
C PHE A 45 -5.33 0.79 7.10
N LEU A 46 -4.13 0.74 6.54
CA LEU A 46 -3.83 0.99 5.13
C LEU A 46 -3.68 -0.36 4.41
N LEU A 47 -4.72 -0.79 3.69
CA LEU A 47 -4.88 -2.16 3.18
C LEU A 47 -4.29 -2.38 1.78
N GLY A 48 -3.04 -1.98 1.57
CA GLY A 48 -2.31 -2.22 0.31
C GLY A 48 -2.63 -1.25 -0.82
N ASP A 49 -1.73 -1.25 -1.81
CA ASP A 49 -1.78 -0.39 -3.00
C ASP A 49 -1.92 1.10 -2.65
N ILE A 50 -1.23 1.50 -1.59
CA ILE A 50 -1.13 2.91 -1.18
C ILE A 50 -0.25 3.66 -2.16
N PHE A 51 0.84 3.03 -2.60
CA PHE A 51 1.73 3.59 -3.61
C PHE A 51 1.51 2.93 -4.95
N ASP A 52 1.63 3.72 -6.00
CA ASP A 52 1.52 3.25 -7.38
C ASP A 52 2.57 2.21 -7.75
N PHE A 53 3.75 2.37 -7.17
CA PHE A 53 4.85 1.43 -7.24
C PHE A 53 5.81 1.76 -6.09
N TRP A 54 6.14 0.78 -5.26
CA TRP A 54 7.13 0.95 -4.20
C TRP A 54 8.18 -0.16 -4.23
N TRP A 55 9.44 0.24 -4.41
CA TRP A 55 10.58 -0.65 -4.27
C TRP A 55 11.61 -0.07 -3.31
N GLU A 56 11.97 -0.84 -2.29
CA GLU A 56 12.94 -0.45 -1.28
C GLU A 56 14.34 -1.01 -1.56
N TYR A 57 15.23 -0.14 -2.02
CA TYR A 57 16.67 -0.44 -2.00
C TYR A 57 17.22 -0.28 -0.59
N ARG A 58 18.38 -0.89 -0.34
CA ARG A 58 19.03 -0.85 0.98
C ARG A 58 19.20 0.55 1.57
N LEU A 59 19.41 1.56 0.72
CA LEU A 59 19.67 2.95 1.15
C LEU A 59 18.83 3.98 0.37
N VAL A 60 17.92 3.52 -0.49
CA VAL A 60 17.18 4.41 -1.40
C VAL A 60 15.73 3.94 -1.47
N VAL A 61 14.82 4.87 -1.19
CA VAL A 61 13.39 4.72 -1.40
C VAL A 61 12.93 5.58 -2.58
N PRO A 62 11.77 5.27 -3.20
CA PRO A 62 11.24 6.09 -4.28
C PRO A 62 11.07 7.56 -3.86
N ARG A 63 11.50 8.47 -4.73
CA ARG A 63 11.33 9.92 -4.52
C ARG A 63 9.85 10.30 -4.62
N GLY A 64 9.37 11.05 -3.64
CA GLY A 64 8.00 11.60 -3.62
C GLY A 64 7.35 11.36 -2.27
N PHE A 65 6.04 11.61 -2.19
CA PHE A 65 5.18 11.23 -1.07
C PHE A 65 5.56 11.82 0.28
N THR A 66 6.43 12.83 0.30
CA THR A 66 6.95 13.42 1.54
C THR A 66 5.84 13.98 2.42
N ARG A 67 4.75 14.49 1.83
CA ARG A 67 3.62 14.98 2.62
C ARG A 67 2.87 13.82 3.25
N PHE A 68 2.59 12.79 2.47
CA PHE A 68 1.95 11.58 2.97
C PHE A 68 2.77 10.92 4.09
N LEU A 69 4.05 10.62 3.82
CA LEU A 69 4.94 9.97 4.77
C LEU A 69 5.17 10.84 6.03
N GLY A 70 5.31 12.16 5.87
CA GLY A 70 5.42 13.09 7.00
C GLY A 70 4.14 13.12 7.86
N THR A 71 2.96 13.11 7.23
CA THR A 71 1.68 13.04 7.96
C THR A 71 1.52 11.71 8.69
N ILE A 72 1.86 10.59 8.07
CA ILE A 72 1.87 9.29 8.77
C ILE A 72 2.80 9.33 9.96
N SER A 73 4.04 9.78 9.78
CA SER A 73 5.04 9.79 10.85
C SER A 73 4.55 10.64 12.02
N SER A 74 3.93 11.80 11.74
CA SER A 74 3.30 12.62 12.78
C SER A 74 2.16 11.90 13.51
N ILE A 75 1.38 11.05 12.82
CA ILE A 75 0.30 10.27 13.43
C ILE A 75 0.87 9.16 14.33
N THR A 76 1.87 8.41 13.84
CA THR A 76 2.50 7.32 14.60
C THR A 76 3.27 7.86 15.80
N ASP A 77 3.98 8.98 15.66
CA ASP A 77 4.66 9.70 16.76
C ASP A 77 3.69 10.19 17.84
N SER A 78 2.44 10.51 17.48
CA SER A 78 1.38 10.85 18.43
C SER A 78 0.84 9.64 19.22
N GLY A 79 1.30 8.43 18.89
CA GLY A 79 0.92 7.17 19.54
C GLY A 79 -0.33 6.51 18.95
N THR A 80 -0.81 6.95 17.78
CA THR A 80 -1.88 6.27 17.03
C THR A 80 -1.25 5.20 16.12
N PRO A 81 -1.55 3.90 16.33
CA PRO A 81 -1.02 2.85 15.49
C PRO A 81 -1.53 2.97 14.05
N VAL A 82 -0.60 2.90 13.11
CA VAL A 82 -0.89 2.81 11.67
C VAL A 82 -0.41 1.46 11.17
N HIS A 83 -1.35 0.61 10.76
CA HIS A 83 -1.08 -0.69 10.16
C HIS A 83 -0.98 -0.51 8.64
N PHE A 84 0.11 -0.98 8.05
CA PHE A 84 0.31 -0.98 6.60
C PHE A 84 0.33 -2.41 6.09
N PHE A 85 -0.56 -2.75 5.16
CA PHE A 85 -0.57 -4.04 4.49
C PHE A 85 0.06 -3.84 3.12
N THR A 86 0.88 -4.79 2.68
CA THR A 86 1.38 -4.79 1.32
C THR A 86 0.27 -5.19 0.34
N GLY A 87 0.12 -4.41 -0.74
CA GLY A 87 -0.64 -4.78 -1.93
C GLY A 87 0.27 -5.36 -3.02
N ASN A 88 -0.18 -5.34 -4.28
CA ASN A 88 0.61 -5.84 -5.41
C ASN A 88 1.58 -4.79 -5.96
N HIS A 89 1.30 -3.51 -5.74
CA HIS A 89 2.12 -2.41 -6.21
C HIS A 89 3.20 -1.99 -5.21
N ASP A 90 3.02 -2.32 -3.94
CA ASP A 90 3.89 -1.96 -2.82
C ASP A 90 4.29 -3.18 -1.98
N MET A 91 4.47 -4.35 -2.62
CA MET A 91 4.90 -5.59 -1.94
C MET A 91 6.38 -5.63 -1.53
N TRP A 92 7.22 -4.75 -2.10
CA TRP A 92 8.67 -4.78 -1.92
C TRP A 92 9.17 -3.79 -0.85
N VAL A 93 8.36 -3.62 0.20
CA VAL A 93 8.75 -2.94 1.43
C VAL A 93 9.70 -3.81 2.25
N LYS A 94 10.61 -3.18 2.98
CA LYS A 94 11.46 -3.84 3.98
C LYS A 94 11.20 -3.22 5.34
N ASP A 95 12.13 -2.41 5.84
CA ASP A 95 12.09 -1.88 7.19
C ASP A 95 11.78 -0.37 7.22
N TYR A 96 11.96 0.35 6.11
CA TYR A 96 11.77 1.81 6.06
C TYR A 96 10.45 2.28 6.66
N PHE A 97 9.30 1.70 6.29
CA PHE A 97 8.01 2.13 6.84
C PHE A 97 7.87 1.85 8.33
N SER A 98 8.47 0.77 8.83
CA SER A 98 8.45 0.47 10.25
C SER A 98 9.43 1.31 11.06
N THR A 99 10.63 1.56 10.54
CA THR A 99 11.71 2.23 11.29
C THR A 99 11.62 3.74 11.18
N GLU A 100 11.32 4.26 9.99
CA GLU A 100 11.30 5.71 9.73
C GLU A 100 9.90 6.30 9.88
N CYS A 101 8.84 5.54 9.59
CA CYS A 101 7.46 6.03 9.66
C CYS A 101 6.64 5.48 10.84
N GLY A 102 7.21 4.58 11.66
CA GLY A 102 6.54 3.99 12.82
C GLY A 102 5.31 3.13 12.48
N MET A 103 5.18 2.68 11.22
CA MET A 103 4.06 1.84 10.79
C MET A 103 4.25 0.39 11.25
N ILE A 104 3.15 -0.30 11.52
CA ILE A 104 3.12 -1.75 11.72
C ILE A 104 2.90 -2.41 10.36
N VAL A 105 3.95 -3.00 9.79
CA VAL A 105 3.91 -3.57 8.43
C VAL A 105 3.44 -5.03 8.46
N HIS A 106 2.45 -5.34 7.63
CA HIS A 106 1.84 -6.67 7.44
C HIS A 106 2.07 -7.12 6.00
N THR A 107 2.89 -8.17 5.80
CA THR A 107 3.12 -8.78 4.48
C THR A 107 2.24 -10.01 4.22
N SER A 108 1.30 -10.29 5.13
CA SER A 108 0.38 -11.43 5.09
C SER A 108 -0.95 -11.06 5.75
N PRO A 109 -2.04 -11.80 5.49
CA PRO A 109 -3.30 -11.58 6.18
C PRO A 109 -3.14 -11.58 7.70
N TYR A 110 -3.84 -10.66 8.36
CA TYR A 110 -3.80 -10.47 9.80
C TYR A 110 -5.19 -10.70 10.39
N THR A 111 -5.26 -11.49 11.47
CA THR A 111 -6.52 -11.74 12.16
C THR A 111 -6.44 -11.18 13.57
N CYS A 112 -7.39 -10.33 13.92
CA CYS A 112 -7.46 -9.71 15.25
C CYS A 112 -8.90 -9.65 15.76
N THR A 113 -9.05 -9.31 17.03
CA THR A 113 -10.35 -9.02 17.64
C THR A 113 -10.42 -7.55 17.98
N ILE A 114 -11.39 -6.86 17.40
CA ILE A 114 -11.67 -5.44 17.63
C ILE A 114 -13.06 -5.35 18.26
N ASP A 115 -13.14 -4.77 19.45
CA ASP A 115 -14.40 -4.54 20.20
C ASP A 115 -15.30 -5.80 20.27
N GLY A 116 -14.67 -6.94 20.56
CA GLY A 116 -15.34 -8.24 20.71
C GLY A 116 -15.68 -8.96 19.39
N ARG A 117 -15.40 -8.34 18.24
CA ARG A 117 -15.63 -8.94 16.91
C ARG A 117 -14.31 -9.38 16.29
N LYS A 118 -14.32 -10.53 15.62
CA LYS A 118 -13.15 -11.07 14.93
C LYS A 118 -13.08 -10.48 13.52
N PHE A 119 -11.94 -9.91 13.16
CA PHE A 119 -11.64 -9.35 11.86
C PHE A 119 -10.55 -10.18 11.17
N HIS A 120 -10.76 -10.47 9.88
CA HIS A 120 -9.74 -11.03 9.01
C HIS A 120 -9.38 -9.97 7.97
N ILE A 121 -8.17 -9.46 8.03
CA ILE A 121 -7.74 -8.26 7.31
C ILE A 121 -6.66 -8.66 6.31
N ALA A 122 -6.88 -8.31 5.05
CA ALA A 122 -5.94 -8.51 3.95
C ALA A 122 -6.19 -7.45 2.87
N HIS A 123 -5.22 -7.24 1.98
CA HIS A 123 -5.39 -6.40 0.79
C HIS A 123 -6.44 -6.97 -0.19
N GLY A 124 -6.57 -8.30 -0.27
CA GLY A 124 -7.62 -8.97 -1.05
C GLY A 124 -7.17 -9.47 -2.43
N GLU A 125 -6.37 -8.69 -3.17
CA GLU A 125 -5.99 -9.09 -4.53
C GLU A 125 -5.06 -10.32 -4.53
N GLY A 126 -5.48 -11.35 -5.28
CA GLY A 126 -4.75 -12.62 -5.43
C GLY A 126 -5.15 -13.72 -4.44
N LEU A 127 -6.03 -13.44 -3.48
CA LEU A 127 -6.67 -14.49 -2.69
C LEU A 127 -7.63 -15.29 -3.61
N GLY A 128 -7.40 -16.60 -3.73
CA GLY A 128 -8.28 -17.49 -4.48
C GLY A 128 -8.20 -17.39 -6.02
N SER A 129 -7.29 -16.59 -6.59
CA SER A 129 -7.18 -16.47 -8.06
C SER A 129 -6.79 -17.80 -8.71
N LYS A 130 -7.62 -18.25 -9.67
CA LYS A 130 -7.38 -19.45 -10.49
C LYS A 130 -6.51 -19.16 -11.72
N ASN A 131 -6.18 -17.89 -11.99
CA ASN A 131 -5.37 -17.52 -13.14
C ASN A 131 -3.91 -17.96 -12.94
N ILE A 132 -3.48 -18.95 -13.72
CA ILE A 132 -2.13 -19.54 -13.64
C ILE A 132 -1.06 -18.48 -13.95
N GLY A 133 -1.27 -17.63 -14.95
CA GLY A 133 -0.32 -16.58 -15.33
C GLY A 133 -0.11 -15.57 -14.20
N TYR A 134 -1.20 -15.14 -13.54
CA TYR A 134 -1.12 -14.25 -12.39
C TYR A 134 -0.38 -14.90 -11.20
N ARG A 135 -0.62 -16.19 -10.93
CA ARG A 135 0.11 -16.94 -9.90
C ARG A 135 1.61 -17.06 -10.20
N ILE A 136 1.98 -17.28 -11.46
CA ILE A 136 3.38 -17.31 -11.90
C ILE A 136 4.01 -15.93 -11.69
N LEU A 137 3.30 -14.85 -12.05
CA LEU A 137 3.79 -13.49 -11.85
C LEU A 137 4.04 -13.18 -10.37
N LEU A 138 3.10 -13.52 -9.50
CA LEU A 138 3.29 -13.38 -8.05
C LEU A 138 4.46 -14.22 -7.53
N TRP A 139 4.64 -15.43 -8.07
CA TRP A 139 5.78 -16.27 -7.73
C TRP A 139 7.11 -15.61 -8.13
N ILE A 140 7.18 -15.02 -9.34
CA ILE A 140 8.35 -14.26 -9.81
C ILE A 140 8.63 -13.10 -8.85
N PHE A 141 7.61 -12.29 -8.52
CA PHE A 141 7.78 -11.10 -7.69
C PHE A 141 8.14 -11.40 -6.24
N ARG A 142 7.74 -12.57 -5.71
CA ARG A 142 8.06 -13.03 -4.35
C ARG A 142 9.37 -13.83 -4.27
N ASN A 143 9.98 -14.19 -5.41
CA ASN A 143 11.21 -14.97 -5.43
C ASN A 143 12.40 -14.12 -4.94
N LYS A 144 13.01 -14.53 -3.82
CA LYS A 144 14.12 -13.79 -3.19
C LYS A 144 15.34 -13.63 -4.08
N THR A 145 15.65 -14.61 -4.92
CA THR A 145 16.77 -14.51 -5.87
C THR A 145 16.48 -13.47 -6.93
N LEU A 146 15.27 -13.47 -7.50
CA LEU A 146 14.88 -12.46 -8.48
C LEU A 146 14.80 -11.06 -7.88
N GLN A 147 14.30 -10.94 -6.64
CA GLN A 147 14.33 -9.67 -5.91
C GLN A 147 15.76 -9.19 -5.65
N PHE A 148 16.67 -10.10 -5.29
CA PHE A 148 18.08 -9.78 -5.13
C PHE A 148 18.70 -9.29 -6.44
N LEU A 149 18.46 -10.00 -7.56
CA LEU A 149 18.93 -9.58 -8.88
C LEU A 149 18.39 -8.21 -9.27
N TYR A 150 17.10 -7.96 -9.05
CA TYR A 150 16.47 -6.66 -9.30
C TYR A 150 17.05 -5.55 -8.41
N SER A 151 17.38 -5.86 -7.15
CA SER A 151 17.97 -4.90 -6.22
C SER A 151 19.38 -4.43 -6.62
N MET A 152 20.08 -5.18 -7.48
CA MET A 152 21.37 -4.78 -8.05
C MET A 152 21.25 -3.76 -9.19
N LEU A 153 20.06 -3.59 -9.77
CA LEU A 153 19.84 -2.54 -10.77
C LEU A 153 20.00 -1.18 -10.08
N HIS A 154 20.73 -0.27 -10.73
CA HIS A 154 20.82 1.11 -10.26
C HIS A 154 19.40 1.67 -10.02
N PRO A 155 19.12 2.38 -8.91
CA PRO A 155 17.76 2.81 -8.55
C PRO A 155 17.01 3.53 -9.68
N ARG A 156 17.71 4.37 -10.44
CA ARG A 156 17.15 5.00 -11.65
C ARG A 156 16.55 3.99 -12.64
N ILE A 157 17.22 2.87 -12.89
CA ILE A 157 16.81 1.86 -13.86
C ILE A 157 15.65 1.03 -13.28
N GLY A 158 15.82 0.49 -12.07
CA GLY A 158 14.80 -0.37 -11.48
C GLY A 158 13.49 0.39 -11.26
N ILE A 159 13.53 1.58 -10.64
CA ILE A 159 12.33 2.41 -10.46
C ILE A 159 11.66 2.73 -11.80
N SER A 160 12.41 3.05 -12.86
CA SER A 160 11.82 3.28 -14.19
C SER A 160 11.14 2.03 -14.76
N ILE A 161 11.73 0.85 -14.62
CA ILE A 161 11.12 -0.42 -15.04
C ILE A 161 9.80 -0.64 -14.29
N GLY A 162 9.83 -0.48 -12.97
CA GLY A 162 8.66 -0.69 -12.10
C GLY A 162 7.50 0.26 -12.39
N LEU A 163 7.79 1.56 -12.53
CA LEU A 163 6.78 2.55 -12.88
C LEU A 163 6.16 2.30 -14.26
N ASN A 164 6.98 1.92 -15.24
CA ASN A 164 6.48 1.56 -16.56
C ASN A 164 5.59 0.32 -16.49
N TRP A 165 6.02 -0.73 -15.78
CA TRP A 165 5.21 -1.93 -15.60
C TRP A 165 3.87 -1.64 -14.92
N SER A 166 3.89 -0.83 -13.86
CA SER A 166 2.71 -0.43 -13.10
C SER A 166 1.68 0.33 -13.96
N GLN A 167 2.14 1.16 -14.90
CA GLN A 167 1.24 1.84 -15.85
C GLN A 167 0.62 0.85 -16.84
N HIS A 168 1.41 -0.06 -17.41
CA HIS A 168 0.93 -1.03 -18.39
C HIS A 168 -0.02 -2.05 -17.78
N SER A 169 0.22 -2.51 -16.55
CA SER A 169 -0.66 -3.44 -15.86
C SER A 169 -2.05 -2.84 -15.64
N ARG A 170 -2.15 -1.52 -15.41
CA ARG A 170 -3.44 -0.83 -15.32
C ARG A 170 -4.15 -0.63 -16.65
N PHE A 171 -3.42 -0.28 -17.72
CA PHE A 171 -4.03 -0.24 -19.04
C PHE A 171 -4.57 -1.62 -19.46
N ALA A 172 -3.87 -2.69 -19.09
CA ALA A 172 -4.32 -4.06 -19.33
C ALA A 172 -5.55 -4.47 -18.48
N LYS A 173 -5.70 -3.89 -17.27
CA LYS A 173 -6.87 -4.12 -16.40
C LYS A 173 -8.11 -3.30 -16.78
N GLY A 174 -7.98 -2.31 -17.67
CA GLY A 174 -9.07 -1.39 -18.03
C GLY A 174 -9.35 -0.38 -16.92
N ILE A 175 -9.54 0.88 -17.29
CA ILE A 175 -10.07 1.90 -16.37
C ILE A 175 -11.49 1.46 -15.99
N SER A 176 -11.72 1.38 -14.67
CA SER A 176 -12.94 0.95 -13.97
C SER A 176 -13.48 -0.45 -14.32
N MET A 177 -13.31 -1.41 -13.41
CA MET A 177 -14.41 -2.37 -13.23
C MET A 177 -15.58 -1.54 -12.69
N ASP A 178 -16.61 -1.34 -13.53
CA ASP A 178 -17.89 -0.82 -13.04
C ASP A 178 -18.34 -1.67 -11.85
N PHE A 179 -18.86 -1.03 -10.82
CA PHE A 179 -19.45 -1.72 -9.67
C PHE A 179 -20.45 -2.77 -10.16
N MET A 180 -20.15 -4.06 -9.95
CA MET A 180 -20.91 -5.17 -10.55
C MET A 180 -22.21 -5.52 -9.80
N GLY A 181 -22.54 -4.77 -8.73
CA GLY A 181 -23.68 -5.02 -7.84
C GLY A 181 -23.35 -6.01 -6.71
N GLU A 182 -24.13 -5.96 -5.63
CA GLU A 182 -23.94 -6.79 -4.42
C GLU A 182 -23.95 -8.31 -4.68
N ASP A 183 -24.56 -8.74 -5.79
CA ASP A 183 -24.77 -10.16 -6.12
C ASP A 183 -23.66 -10.80 -6.98
N ARG A 184 -22.63 -10.04 -7.38
CA ARG A 184 -21.62 -10.50 -8.37
C ARG A 184 -20.16 -10.38 -7.91
N GLU A 185 -19.90 -10.12 -6.64
CA GLU A 185 -18.60 -10.33 -5.98
C GLU A 185 -18.58 -11.64 -5.18
#